data_AF-A0A821C7S1-F1
#
_entry.id   AF-A0A821C7S1-F1
#
_cell.length_a   1.000
_cell.length_b   1.000
_cell.length_c   1.000
_cell.angle_alpha   90.00
_cell.angle_beta   90.00
_cell.angle_gamma   90.00
#
_symmetry.space_group_name_H-M   'P 1'
#
loop_
_entity.id
_entity.type
_entity.pdbx_description
1 polymer ?
#
loop_
_entity_poly.entity_id
_entity_poly.type
_entity_poly.pdbx_seq_one_letter_code
_entity_poly.pdbx_strand_id
1 'polypeptide(L)'
;IQTLDKILIYEAPGDVPHDMKYKTTFKINKNIECSSMIVTSSYIITCQDKRLHCFNFSGEEIRVWQMDSPIRYLKLIGGPSDYESVLIGLKNGGVYQVFVNNPFPQLLAKQNGVIFCVDMNINRTKVAIIDDTLTLYVYNVRTKELLYQEPNAQTVAWNISFPDMLAFSGDGFINIKVADFPVYRQNLQGLIVGFNGCTIYLLHLCAMSGITVPVTDAVYRYIGKKQLDNAYRLACLGETSKTWEALGHACLEQGQFNLAKKCFSRIRDVKYLNLLANYEEATKRGENKMNINLGDYYAYGGRFQDAARNYQHGGAPERAMTMFSDLRMFDQAKVSLKRK
;
A
#
# COMPACT_ATOMS: atom_id res chain seq x y z
N ILE A 1 13.54 -19.95 18.37
CA ILE A 1 14.63 -20.92 18.09
C ILE A 1 14.19 -22.29 18.59
N GLN A 2 14.29 -23.33 17.76
CA GLN A 2 13.98 -24.70 18.15
C GLN A 2 15.29 -25.49 18.33
N THR A 3 15.43 -26.16 19.47
CA THR A 3 16.45 -27.19 19.74
C THR A 3 15.80 -28.57 19.71
N LEU A 4 16.59 -29.63 19.89
CA LEU A 4 16.10 -31.02 19.91
C LEU A 4 15.01 -31.25 20.98
N ASP A 5 15.08 -30.55 22.10
CA ASP A 5 14.26 -30.78 23.29
C ASP A 5 13.34 -29.60 23.66
N LYS A 6 13.58 -28.41 23.11
CA LYS A 6 12.97 -27.15 23.56
C LYS A 6 12.68 -26.19 22.41
N ILE A 7 11.69 -25.34 22.63
CA ILE A 7 11.44 -24.15 21.81
C ILE A 7 11.62 -22.93 22.69
N LEU A 8 12.50 -22.03 22.27
CA LEU A 8 12.80 -20.77 22.94
C LEU A 8 12.22 -19.62 22.12
N ILE A 9 11.34 -18.84 22.74
CA ILE A 9 10.72 -17.67 22.14
C ILE A 9 11.43 -16.44 22.69
N TYR A 10 11.88 -15.60 21.76
CA TYR A 10 12.61 -14.39 22.05
C TYR A 10 11.81 -13.19 21.60
N GLU A 11 11.86 -12.13 22.38
CA GLU A 11 11.23 -10.86 22.10
C GLU A 11 12.29 -9.77 22.03
N ALA A 12 12.15 -8.87 21.06
CA ALA A 12 12.96 -7.67 20.98
C ALA A 12 12.27 -6.56 21.79
N PRO A 13 12.98 -5.82 22.66
CA PRO A 13 12.42 -4.67 23.36
C PRO A 13 12.04 -3.59 22.35
N GLY A 14 10.77 -3.16 22.37
CA GLY A 14 10.15 -2.33 21.32
C GLY A 14 10.69 -0.90 21.17
N ASP A 15 11.60 -0.46 22.04
CA ASP A 15 11.92 0.97 22.19
C ASP A 15 13.10 1.47 21.34
N VAL A 16 13.90 0.58 20.73
CA VAL A 16 15.09 1.02 19.96
C VAL A 16 15.18 0.31 18.61
N PRO A 17 14.95 1.04 17.49
CA PRO A 17 15.26 0.52 16.17
C PRO A 17 16.74 0.12 16.11
N HIS A 18 17.03 -1.12 15.70
CA HIS A 18 18.38 -1.70 15.53
C HIS A 18 19.06 -2.23 16.80
N ASP A 19 18.41 -2.25 17.98
CA ASP A 19 18.95 -3.01 19.12
C ASP A 19 18.64 -4.51 18.94
N MET A 20 19.65 -5.29 18.53
CA MET A 20 19.57 -6.75 18.36
C MET A 20 19.63 -7.50 19.70
N LYS A 21 19.27 -6.85 20.80
CA LYS A 21 19.18 -7.47 22.13
C LYS A 21 17.85 -8.16 22.26
N TYR A 22 17.88 -9.48 22.11
CA TYR A 22 16.72 -10.32 22.32
C TYR A 22 16.68 -10.84 23.75
N LYS A 23 15.50 -10.78 24.39
CA LYS A 23 15.26 -11.40 25.68
C LYS A 23 14.46 -12.68 25.48
N THR A 24 14.84 -13.77 26.15
CA THR A 24 14.01 -14.97 26.20
C THR A 24 12.77 -14.68 27.05
N THR A 25 11.59 -14.77 26.45
CA THR A 25 10.31 -14.50 27.14
C THR A 25 9.62 -15.81 27.52
N PHE A 26 9.62 -16.81 26.63
CA PHE A 26 8.94 -18.07 26.87
C PHE A 26 9.79 -19.28 26.47
N LYS A 27 9.51 -20.41 27.11
CA LYS A 27 10.21 -21.68 26.91
C LYS A 27 9.21 -22.83 26.94
N ILE A 28 9.14 -23.58 25.85
CA ILE A 28 8.36 -24.82 25.75
C ILE A 28 9.34 -25.99 25.83
N ASN A 29 9.23 -26.82 26.85
CA ASN A 29 10.08 -28.01 27.04
C ASN A 29 9.43 -29.24 26.38
N LYS A 30 9.20 -29.18 25.06
CA LYS A 30 8.69 -30.29 24.25
C LYS A 30 9.45 -30.36 22.93
N ASN A 31 9.72 -31.57 22.48
CA ASN A 31 10.12 -31.82 21.11
C ASN A 31 8.85 -31.86 20.23
N ILE A 32 8.74 -30.91 19.30
CA ILE A 32 7.61 -30.81 18.37
C ILE A 32 8.16 -30.97 16.96
N GLU A 33 7.90 -32.09 16.31
CA GLU A 33 8.27 -32.30 14.91
C GLU A 33 7.36 -31.48 14.00
N CYS A 34 7.95 -30.65 13.14
CA CYS A 34 7.18 -29.84 12.19
C CYS A 34 8.00 -29.48 10.97
N SER A 35 7.34 -29.33 9.82
CA SER A 35 7.94 -28.82 8.58
C SER A 35 8.04 -27.30 8.56
N SER A 36 7.20 -26.63 9.35
CA SER A 36 7.18 -25.16 9.48
C SER A 36 6.59 -24.76 10.82
N MET A 37 7.04 -23.61 11.33
CA MET A 37 6.62 -23.05 12.60
C MET A 37 6.38 -21.54 12.44
N ILE A 38 5.25 -21.07 12.98
CA ILE A 38 4.85 -19.68 13.02
C ILE A 38 4.63 -19.31 14.49
N VAL A 39 5.14 -18.14 14.88
CA VAL A 39 4.88 -17.55 16.20
C VAL A 39 3.87 -16.43 16.04
N THR A 40 2.87 -16.40 16.91
CA THR A 40 1.85 -15.36 17.01
C THR A 40 2.00 -14.62 18.34
N SER A 41 1.13 -13.65 18.65
CA SER A 41 1.15 -12.92 19.92
C SER A 41 1.16 -13.80 21.18
N SER A 42 0.35 -14.87 21.19
CA SER A 42 0.15 -15.74 22.37
C SER A 42 0.39 -17.23 22.08
N TYR A 43 0.63 -17.60 20.82
CA TYR A 43 0.64 -19.00 20.38
C TYR A 43 1.78 -19.33 19.44
N ILE A 44 2.10 -20.62 19.37
CA ILE A 44 2.91 -21.21 18.29
C ILE A 44 2.00 -22.08 17.44
N ILE A 45 2.06 -21.89 16.13
CA ILE A 45 1.41 -22.75 15.15
C ILE A 45 2.48 -23.57 14.45
N THR A 46 2.39 -24.89 14.54
CA THR A 46 3.26 -25.82 13.82
C THR A 46 2.51 -26.56 12.74
N CYS A 47 3.21 -26.94 11.69
CA CYS A 47 2.65 -27.65 10.54
C CYS A 47 3.33 -28.99 10.35
N GLN A 48 2.52 -30.03 10.12
CA GLN A 48 2.99 -31.35 9.72
C GLN A 48 2.01 -31.99 8.75
N ASP A 49 2.46 -32.24 7.52
CA ASP A 49 1.67 -32.81 6.43
C ASP A 49 0.33 -32.08 6.22
N LYS A 50 -0.80 -32.64 6.71
CA LYS A 50 -2.14 -32.07 6.57
C LYS A 50 -2.65 -31.32 7.80
N ARG A 51 -1.86 -31.24 8.87
CA ARG A 51 -2.30 -30.73 10.18
C ARG A 51 -1.57 -29.46 10.56
N LEU A 52 -2.33 -28.51 11.12
CA LEU A 52 -1.80 -27.38 11.87
C LEU A 52 -2.13 -27.56 13.34
N HIS A 53 -1.11 -27.52 14.19
CA HIS A 53 -1.24 -27.62 15.63
C HIS A 53 -0.97 -26.26 16.26
N CYS A 54 -1.85 -25.82 17.16
CA CYS A 54 -1.74 -24.56 17.87
C CYS A 54 -1.46 -24.82 19.34
N PHE A 55 -0.32 -24.32 19.81
CA PHE A 55 0.12 -24.44 21.19
C PHE A 55 0.15 -23.08 21.87
N ASN A 56 -0.24 -23.00 23.14
CA ASN A 56 0.11 -21.85 23.96
C ASN A 56 1.61 -21.87 24.29
N PHE A 57 2.12 -20.78 24.86
CA PHE A 57 3.52 -20.71 25.30
C PHE A 57 3.86 -21.57 26.52
N SER A 58 2.86 -22.17 27.18
CA SER A 58 3.05 -23.25 28.16
C SER A 58 3.30 -24.61 27.51
N GLY A 59 3.09 -24.73 26.18
CA GLY A 59 3.25 -25.95 25.42
C GLY A 59 2.02 -26.87 25.41
N GLU A 60 0.87 -26.39 25.86
CA GLU A 60 -0.40 -27.12 25.78
C GLU A 60 -1.01 -26.93 24.39
N GLU A 61 -1.48 -28.04 23.80
CA GLU A 61 -2.18 -27.99 22.52
C GLU A 61 -3.62 -27.53 22.75
N ILE A 62 -3.96 -26.40 22.15
CA ILE A 62 -5.27 -25.76 22.33
C ILE A 62 -6.17 -26.08 21.14
N ARG A 63 -5.56 -26.35 19.98
CA ARG A 63 -6.28 -26.57 18.74
C ARG A 63 -5.48 -27.34 17.71
N VAL A 64 -6.21 -28.10 16.89
CA VAL A 64 -5.70 -28.69 15.66
C VAL A 64 -6.65 -28.36 14.51
N TRP A 65 -6.12 -27.90 13.39
CA TRP A 65 -6.85 -27.82 12.13
C TRP A 65 -6.40 -28.96 11.21
N GLN A 66 -7.36 -29.77 10.75
CA GLN A 66 -7.14 -30.84 9.78
C GLN A 66 -7.54 -30.34 8.39
N MET A 67 -6.58 -30.34 7.46
CA MET A 67 -6.80 -29.97 6.06
C MET A 67 -7.06 -31.21 5.21
N ASP A 68 -7.69 -31.02 4.05
CA ASP A 68 -8.04 -32.12 3.12
C ASP A 68 -6.81 -32.66 2.36
N SER A 69 -5.74 -31.89 2.29
CA SER A 69 -4.55 -32.18 1.47
C SER A 69 -3.28 -31.64 2.14
N PRO A 70 -2.08 -32.17 1.82
CA PRO A 70 -0.84 -31.70 2.44
C PRO A 70 -0.64 -30.21 2.25
N ILE A 71 -0.23 -29.53 3.33
CA ILE A 71 0.08 -28.12 3.36
C ILE A 71 1.42 -27.89 2.66
N ARG A 72 1.45 -26.94 1.74
CA ARG A 72 2.62 -26.58 0.92
C ARG A 72 3.11 -25.17 1.15
N TYR A 73 2.23 -24.30 1.64
CA TYR A 73 2.59 -22.92 1.94
C TYR A 73 1.87 -22.43 3.19
N LEU A 74 2.57 -21.67 4.01
CA LEU A 74 2.02 -21.02 5.20
C LEU A 74 2.54 -19.61 5.34
N LYS A 75 1.64 -18.68 5.66
CA LYS A 75 1.99 -17.29 5.91
C LYS A 75 1.13 -16.66 6.99
N LEU A 76 1.78 -16.06 7.99
CA LEU A 76 1.11 -15.23 8.98
C LEU A 76 0.76 -13.88 8.36
N ILE A 77 -0.51 -13.48 8.43
CA ILE A 77 -1.00 -12.16 7.96
C ILE A 77 -1.28 -11.22 9.15
N GLY A 78 -1.02 -11.70 10.37
CA GLY A 78 -1.24 -10.95 11.61
C GLY A 78 -2.73 -10.77 11.94
N GLY A 79 -3.01 -9.77 12.77
CA GLY A 79 -4.31 -9.48 13.35
C GLY A 79 -4.12 -8.94 14.77
N PRO A 80 -5.20 -8.52 15.46
CA PRO A 80 -5.15 -8.25 16.89
C PRO A 80 -4.67 -9.49 17.65
N SER A 81 -4.04 -9.31 18.81
CA SER A 81 -3.62 -10.41 19.66
C SER A 81 -4.76 -11.41 19.87
N ASP A 82 -4.47 -12.71 19.77
CA ASP A 82 -5.42 -13.83 19.78
C ASP A 82 -6.39 -13.94 18.57
N TYR A 83 -6.46 -12.94 17.69
CA TYR A 83 -7.29 -12.92 16.47
C TYR A 83 -6.44 -12.97 15.18
N GLU A 84 -5.17 -13.33 15.31
CA GLU A 84 -4.24 -13.44 14.20
C GLU A 84 -4.67 -14.53 13.22
N SER A 85 -4.38 -14.32 11.94
CA SER A 85 -4.76 -15.25 10.88
C SER A 85 -3.56 -15.75 10.08
N VAL A 86 -3.64 -17.02 9.69
CA VAL A 86 -2.65 -17.70 8.86
C VAL A 86 -3.29 -18.10 7.55
N LEU A 87 -2.61 -17.80 6.43
CA LEU A 87 -2.94 -18.32 5.11
C LEU A 87 -2.28 -19.66 4.89
N ILE A 88 -2.99 -20.54 4.21
CA ILE A 88 -2.61 -21.92 3.97
C ILE A 88 -2.79 -22.21 2.49
N GLY A 89 -1.72 -22.65 1.83
CA GLY A 89 -1.76 -23.21 0.48
C GLY A 89 -1.61 -24.73 0.53
N LEU A 90 -2.49 -25.47 -0.16
CA LEU A 90 -2.51 -26.93 -0.15
C LEU A 90 -1.99 -27.54 -1.47
N LYS A 91 -1.58 -28.81 -1.40
CA LYS A 91 -1.18 -29.60 -2.58
C LYS A 91 -2.31 -29.77 -3.60
N ASN A 92 -3.56 -29.81 -3.16
CA ASN A 92 -4.72 -29.94 -4.07
C ASN A 92 -5.22 -28.59 -4.61
N GLY A 93 -4.46 -27.51 -4.48
CA GLY A 93 -4.85 -26.17 -4.95
C GLY A 93 -5.80 -25.40 -4.04
N GLY A 94 -6.17 -25.95 -2.88
CA GLY A 94 -6.97 -25.22 -1.91
C GLY A 94 -6.18 -24.10 -1.24
N VAL A 95 -6.75 -22.89 -1.17
CA VAL A 95 -6.21 -21.77 -0.40
C VAL A 95 -7.17 -21.42 0.72
N TYR A 96 -6.71 -21.53 1.96
CA TYR A 96 -7.52 -21.32 3.15
C TYR A 96 -6.95 -20.24 4.05
N GLN A 97 -7.82 -19.67 4.89
CA GLN A 97 -7.44 -18.84 6.01
C GLN A 97 -7.97 -19.49 7.29
N VAL A 98 -7.11 -19.57 8.30
CA VAL A 98 -7.51 -19.91 9.67
C VAL A 98 -7.27 -18.72 10.56
N PHE A 99 -8.11 -18.57 11.57
CA PHE A 99 -7.91 -17.60 12.64
C PHE A 99 -7.59 -18.37 13.92
N VAL A 100 -6.60 -17.90 14.66
CA VAL A 100 -6.17 -18.51 15.93
C VAL A 100 -7.35 -18.80 16.86
N ASN A 101 -8.31 -17.87 16.97
CA ASN A 101 -9.50 -18.02 17.80
C ASN A 101 -10.66 -18.79 17.14
N ASN A 102 -10.64 -19.06 15.83
CA ASN A 102 -11.73 -19.76 15.11
C ASN A 102 -11.37 -21.19 14.65
N PRO A 103 -12.11 -22.24 15.07
CA PRO A 103 -11.77 -23.62 14.73
C PRO A 103 -12.03 -23.98 13.26
N PHE A 104 -12.77 -23.15 12.51
CA PHE A 104 -13.18 -23.46 11.15
C PHE A 104 -12.26 -22.80 10.11
N PRO A 105 -11.55 -23.58 9.27
CA PRO A 105 -10.82 -23.03 8.13
C PRO A 105 -11.77 -22.45 7.08
N GLN A 106 -11.47 -21.24 6.61
CA GLN A 106 -12.24 -20.56 5.57
C GLN A 106 -11.57 -20.75 4.20
N LEU A 107 -12.28 -21.35 3.25
CA LEU A 107 -11.81 -21.45 1.86
C LEU A 107 -11.84 -20.06 1.19
N LEU A 108 -10.69 -19.59 0.74
CA LEU A 108 -10.55 -18.32 0.04
C LEU A 108 -10.62 -18.49 -1.47
N ALA A 109 -9.92 -19.49 -2.02
CA ALA A 109 -9.87 -19.78 -3.45
C ALA A 109 -9.45 -21.23 -3.71
N LYS A 110 -9.65 -21.69 -4.93
CA LYS A 110 -9.30 -23.03 -5.38
C LYS A 110 -8.61 -22.96 -6.74
N GLN A 111 -7.39 -23.48 -6.83
CA GLN A 111 -6.66 -23.73 -8.07
C GLN A 111 -6.72 -25.23 -8.42
N ASN A 112 -6.34 -25.55 -9.65
CA ASN A 112 -6.25 -26.94 -10.12
C ASN A 112 -4.93 -27.61 -9.70
N GLY A 113 -3.86 -26.82 -9.53
CA GLY A 113 -2.51 -27.29 -9.23
C GLY A 113 -2.07 -27.08 -7.77
N VAL A 114 -0.84 -27.45 -7.45
CA VAL A 114 -0.23 -27.24 -6.13
C VAL A 114 -0.03 -25.75 -5.86
N ILE A 115 -0.33 -25.30 -4.63
CA ILE A 115 -0.05 -23.91 -4.24
C ILE A 115 1.41 -23.74 -3.81
N PHE A 116 2.14 -22.81 -4.44
CA PHE A 116 3.53 -22.48 -4.13
C PHE A 116 3.69 -21.22 -3.28
N CYS A 117 2.86 -20.20 -3.50
CA CYS A 117 2.93 -18.96 -2.72
C CYS A 117 1.54 -18.36 -2.56
N VAL A 118 1.25 -17.82 -1.38
CA VAL A 118 -0.01 -17.11 -1.11
C VAL A 118 0.30 -15.84 -0.33
N ASP A 119 -0.33 -14.75 -0.72
CA ASP A 119 -0.33 -13.55 0.11
C ASP A 119 -1.66 -12.79 0.02
N MET A 120 -1.93 -11.93 0.98
CA MET A 120 -3.15 -11.15 1.05
C MET A 120 -2.84 -9.67 1.26
N ASN A 121 -3.61 -8.80 0.61
CA ASN A 121 -3.42 -7.37 0.80
C ASN A 121 -3.82 -6.92 2.22
N ILE A 122 -3.31 -5.77 2.67
CA ILE A 122 -3.56 -5.27 4.04
C ILE A 122 -5.05 -5.15 4.39
N ASN A 123 -5.91 -4.84 3.40
CA ASN A 123 -7.35 -4.72 3.61
C ASN A 123 -8.09 -6.07 3.63
N ARG A 124 -7.40 -7.19 3.39
CA ARG A 124 -7.96 -8.55 3.32
C ARG A 124 -9.06 -8.73 2.27
N THR A 125 -9.02 -7.92 1.21
CA THR A 125 -10.01 -7.94 0.13
C THR A 125 -9.52 -8.68 -1.11
N LYS A 126 -8.19 -8.84 -1.26
CA LYS A 126 -7.56 -9.50 -2.41
C LYS A 126 -6.55 -10.53 -1.93
N VAL A 127 -6.56 -11.70 -2.56
CA VAL A 127 -5.58 -12.77 -2.33
C VAL A 127 -4.78 -13.01 -3.61
N ALA A 128 -3.46 -12.99 -3.48
CA ALA A 128 -2.51 -13.37 -4.52
C ALA A 128 -2.09 -14.83 -4.31
N ILE A 129 -2.07 -15.60 -5.39
CA ILE A 129 -1.80 -17.04 -5.38
C ILE A 129 -0.85 -17.33 -6.53
N ILE A 130 0.22 -18.06 -6.26
CA ILE A 130 1.07 -18.68 -7.28
C ILE A 130 0.92 -20.19 -7.16
N ASP A 131 0.59 -20.84 -8.27
CA ASP A 131 0.48 -22.29 -8.36
C ASP A 131 1.73 -22.94 -8.99
N ASP A 132 1.67 -24.25 -9.21
CA ASP A 132 2.74 -25.05 -9.81
C ASP A 132 2.98 -24.80 -11.30
N THR A 133 2.09 -24.06 -11.96
CA THR A 133 2.32 -23.57 -13.32
C THR A 133 3.16 -22.29 -13.35
N LEU A 134 3.59 -21.80 -12.18
CA LEU A 134 4.28 -20.52 -12.01
C LEU A 134 3.43 -19.35 -12.51
N THR A 135 2.11 -19.44 -12.37
CA THR A 135 1.21 -18.35 -12.72
C THR A 135 0.73 -17.63 -11.47
N LEU A 136 0.90 -16.31 -11.43
CA LEU A 136 0.31 -15.45 -10.42
C LEU A 136 -1.15 -15.17 -10.77
N TYR A 137 -2.02 -15.40 -9.81
CA TYR A 137 -3.44 -15.04 -9.85
C TYR A 137 -3.77 -14.12 -8.69
N VAL A 138 -4.59 -13.10 -8.93
CA VAL A 138 -5.15 -12.24 -7.89
C VAL A 138 -6.66 -12.34 -7.93
N TYR A 139 -7.26 -12.79 -6.84
CA TYR A 139 -8.71 -12.92 -6.70
C TYR A 139 -9.26 -11.91 -5.71
N ASN A 140 -10.49 -11.45 -5.96
CA ASN A 140 -11.30 -10.82 -4.93
C ASN A 140 -11.77 -11.88 -3.92
N VAL A 141 -11.47 -11.68 -2.64
CA VAL A 141 -11.77 -12.66 -1.59
C VAL A 141 -13.28 -12.86 -1.41
N ARG A 142 -14.08 -11.80 -1.60
CA ARG A 142 -15.53 -11.82 -1.39
C ARG A 142 -16.28 -12.31 -2.63
N THR A 143 -15.98 -11.74 -3.80
CA THR A 143 -16.72 -12.07 -5.04
C THR A 143 -16.16 -13.30 -5.75
N LYS A 144 -14.96 -13.77 -5.37
CA LYS A 144 -14.22 -14.86 -6.03
C LYS A 144 -13.83 -14.59 -7.48
N GLU A 145 -13.98 -13.34 -7.93
CA GLU A 145 -13.61 -12.90 -9.27
C GLU A 145 -12.09 -12.83 -9.44
N LEU A 146 -11.59 -13.29 -10.59
CA LEU A 146 -10.20 -13.13 -11.01
C LEU A 146 -9.96 -11.69 -11.47
N LEU A 147 -9.09 -10.97 -10.76
CA LEU A 147 -8.80 -9.56 -11.02
C LEU A 147 -7.54 -9.35 -11.86
N TYR A 148 -6.55 -10.23 -11.72
CA TYR A 148 -5.28 -10.12 -12.42
C TYR A 148 -4.61 -11.50 -12.54
N GLN A 149 -3.91 -11.70 -13.65
CA GLN A 149 -3.16 -12.92 -13.93
C GLN A 149 -1.85 -12.57 -14.65
N GLU A 150 -0.74 -13.19 -14.26
CA GLU A 150 0.56 -13.03 -14.91
C GLU A 150 1.34 -14.36 -14.89
N PRO A 151 1.91 -14.81 -16.01
CA PRO A 151 2.74 -16.00 -16.05
C PRO A 151 4.15 -15.77 -15.46
N ASN A 152 4.90 -16.86 -15.30
CA ASN A 152 6.30 -16.89 -14.90
C ASN A 152 6.62 -16.23 -13.56
N ALA A 153 5.70 -16.26 -12.60
CA ALA A 153 5.88 -15.77 -11.24
C ALA A 153 6.29 -16.90 -10.28
N GLN A 154 7.29 -16.65 -9.44
CA GLN A 154 7.83 -17.60 -8.46
C GLN A 154 7.39 -17.26 -7.03
N THR A 155 7.47 -15.98 -6.65
CA THR A 155 7.06 -15.51 -5.31
C THR A 155 6.30 -14.21 -5.43
N VAL A 156 5.40 -13.94 -4.47
CA VAL A 156 4.61 -12.71 -4.42
C VAL A 156 4.54 -12.18 -2.99
N ALA A 157 4.60 -10.85 -2.87
CA ALA A 157 4.28 -10.15 -1.63
C ALA A 157 3.42 -8.91 -1.89
N TRP A 158 2.35 -8.77 -1.12
CA TRP A 158 1.60 -7.52 -1.04
C TRP A 158 2.36 -6.50 -0.20
N ASN A 159 2.23 -5.23 -0.58
CA ASN A 159 2.76 -4.14 0.20
C ASN A 159 1.95 -3.99 1.49
N ILE A 160 2.65 -3.98 2.64
CA ILE A 160 1.98 -3.86 3.94
C ILE A 160 1.52 -2.43 4.27
N SER A 161 1.96 -1.42 3.51
CA SER A 161 1.58 -0.01 3.71
C SER A 161 0.57 0.49 2.66
N PHE A 162 0.48 -0.17 1.50
CA PHE A 162 -0.37 0.26 0.39
C PHE A 162 -1.16 -0.92 -0.23
N PRO A 163 -2.50 -0.96 -0.11
CA PRO A 163 -3.32 -2.15 -0.37
C PRO A 163 -3.41 -2.59 -1.84
N ASP A 164 -3.15 -1.69 -2.78
CA ASP A 164 -3.25 -1.96 -4.22
C ASP A 164 -1.88 -2.06 -4.88
N MET A 165 -0.86 -2.43 -4.11
CA MET A 165 0.50 -2.59 -4.59
C MET A 165 1.03 -3.96 -4.18
N LEU A 166 1.52 -4.73 -5.13
CA LEU A 166 2.19 -6.00 -4.90
C LEU A 166 3.47 -6.07 -5.72
N ALA A 167 4.38 -6.92 -5.29
CA ALA A 167 5.56 -7.27 -6.04
C ALA A 167 5.64 -8.79 -6.22
N PHE A 168 6.13 -9.23 -7.38
CA PHE A 168 6.37 -10.64 -7.66
C PHE A 168 7.70 -10.84 -8.39
N SER A 169 8.42 -11.92 -8.08
CA SER A 169 9.64 -12.30 -8.78
C SER A 169 9.36 -13.33 -9.86
N GLY A 170 10.13 -13.33 -10.93
CA GLY A 170 9.92 -14.21 -12.08
C GLY A 170 10.91 -13.95 -13.20
N ASP A 171 11.42 -15.00 -13.85
CA ASP A 171 12.35 -14.90 -15.00
C ASP A 171 13.58 -13.99 -14.78
N GLY A 172 14.06 -13.90 -13.53
CA GLY A 172 15.18 -13.03 -13.16
C GLY A 172 14.84 -11.53 -13.06
N PHE A 173 13.54 -11.20 -13.04
CA PHE A 173 13.02 -9.86 -12.81
C PHE A 173 12.26 -9.78 -11.50
N ILE A 174 12.30 -8.59 -10.91
CA ILE A 174 11.34 -8.15 -9.90
C ILE A 174 10.31 -7.26 -10.60
N ASN A 175 9.05 -7.64 -10.44
CA ASN A 175 7.91 -6.98 -11.04
C ASN A 175 7.11 -6.28 -9.95
N ILE A 176 6.76 -5.02 -10.16
CA ILE A 176 5.91 -4.23 -9.27
C ILE A 176 4.62 -3.88 -10.01
N LYS A 177 3.50 -4.29 -9.42
CA LYS A 177 2.16 -4.02 -9.94
C LYS A 177 1.44 -3.10 -8.97
N VAL A 178 1.04 -1.92 -9.47
CA VAL A 178 0.22 -0.94 -8.74
C VAL A 178 -1.12 -0.79 -9.46
N ALA A 179 -2.21 -1.12 -8.77
CA ALA A 179 -3.57 -1.06 -9.28
C ALA A 179 -3.68 -1.66 -10.71
N ASP A 180 -4.33 -0.94 -11.63
CA ASP A 180 -4.48 -1.32 -13.03
C ASP A 180 -3.37 -0.73 -13.94
N PHE A 181 -2.30 -0.18 -13.36
CA PHE A 181 -1.19 0.40 -14.14
C PHE A 181 -0.29 -0.67 -14.75
N PRO A 182 0.48 -0.33 -15.81
CA PRO A 182 1.51 -1.22 -16.34
C PRO A 182 2.47 -1.68 -15.25
N VAL A 183 2.92 -2.93 -15.37
CA VAL A 183 3.90 -3.51 -14.45
C VAL A 183 5.24 -2.82 -14.65
N TYR A 184 5.82 -2.32 -13.55
CA TYR A 184 7.21 -1.86 -13.55
C TYR A 184 8.13 -3.07 -13.35
N ARG A 185 9.16 -3.20 -14.20
CA ARG A 185 10.08 -4.32 -14.19
C ARG A 185 11.50 -3.85 -13.90
N GLN A 186 12.19 -4.57 -13.02
CA GLN A 186 13.59 -4.35 -12.69
C GLN A 186 14.37 -5.65 -12.87
N ASN A 187 15.48 -5.60 -13.61
CA ASN A 187 16.36 -6.75 -13.79
C ASN A 187 17.14 -7.00 -12.50
N LEU A 188 16.66 -7.98 -11.73
CA LEU A 188 17.24 -8.36 -10.45
C LEU A 188 16.71 -9.74 -10.07
N GLN A 189 17.62 -10.63 -9.67
CA GLN A 189 17.28 -11.99 -9.27
C GLN A 189 17.06 -12.08 -7.75
N GLY A 190 16.11 -12.93 -7.34
CA GLY A 190 15.82 -13.19 -5.94
C GLY A 190 14.38 -13.62 -5.70
N LEU A 191 14.15 -14.20 -4.53
CA LEU A 191 12.82 -14.51 -4.01
C LEU A 191 12.34 -13.34 -3.16
N ILE A 192 11.14 -12.86 -3.42
CA ILE A 192 10.51 -11.82 -2.60
C ILE A 192 10.00 -12.47 -1.31
N VAL A 193 10.49 -11.96 -0.19
CA VAL A 193 10.07 -12.42 1.15
C VAL A 193 9.19 -11.40 1.88
N GLY A 194 9.20 -10.14 1.44
CA GLY A 194 8.34 -9.10 2.00
C GLY A 194 8.38 -7.80 1.22
N PHE A 195 7.36 -6.97 1.44
CA PHE A 195 7.24 -5.66 0.80
C PHE A 195 6.64 -4.63 1.77
N ASN A 196 7.42 -3.62 2.15
CA ASN A 196 7.00 -2.56 3.06
C ASN A 196 7.36 -1.17 2.52
N GLY A 197 6.38 -0.28 2.40
CA GLY A 197 6.61 1.08 1.91
C GLY A 197 7.21 1.05 0.52
N CYS A 198 8.36 1.70 0.32
CA CYS A 198 9.11 1.63 -0.93
C CYS A 198 10.17 0.52 -0.94
N THR A 199 10.23 -0.40 0.02
CA THR A 199 11.29 -1.40 0.13
C THR A 199 10.78 -2.82 -0.08
N ILE A 200 11.32 -3.51 -1.09
CA ILE A 200 11.13 -4.95 -1.28
C ILE A 200 12.32 -5.68 -0.65
N TYR A 201 12.02 -6.70 0.15
CA TYR A 201 13.02 -7.56 0.75
C TYR A 201 13.18 -8.83 -0.08
N LEU A 202 14.42 -9.07 -0.51
CA LEU A 202 14.80 -10.16 -1.40
C LEU A 202 15.75 -11.12 -0.69
N LEU A 203 15.47 -12.41 -0.85
CA LEU A 203 16.39 -13.49 -0.52
C LEU A 203 17.05 -14.01 -1.81
N HIS A 204 18.37 -13.91 -1.89
CA HIS A 204 19.14 -14.40 -3.02
C HIS A 204 20.43 -15.06 -2.52
N LEU A 205 20.68 -16.32 -2.88
CA LEU A 205 21.87 -17.09 -2.45
C LEU A 205 22.10 -17.03 -0.92
N CYS A 206 21.04 -17.20 -0.13
CA CYS A 206 21.05 -17.11 1.33
C CYS A 206 21.41 -15.73 1.91
N ALA A 207 21.48 -14.68 1.08
CA ALA A 207 21.66 -13.30 1.51
C ALA A 207 20.33 -12.52 1.43
N MET A 208 20.05 -11.76 2.48
CA MET A 208 18.93 -10.84 2.55
C MET A 208 19.35 -9.45 2.06
N SER A 209 18.59 -8.87 1.15
CA SER A 209 18.81 -7.50 0.65
C SER A 209 17.49 -6.73 0.57
N GLY A 210 17.56 -5.41 0.74
CA GLY A 210 16.44 -4.51 0.54
C GLY A 210 16.66 -3.66 -0.70
N ILE A 211 15.70 -3.64 -1.61
CA ILE A 211 15.72 -2.74 -2.77
C ILE A 211 14.65 -1.68 -2.65
N THR A 212 14.97 -0.48 -3.12
CA THR A 212 14.01 0.63 -3.16
C THR A 212 13.28 0.65 -4.50
N VAL A 213 11.95 0.71 -4.43
CA VAL A 213 11.04 0.74 -5.57
C VAL A 213 10.71 2.19 -5.92
N PRO A 214 10.90 2.63 -7.17
CA PRO A 214 10.42 3.93 -7.60
C PRO A 214 8.88 3.91 -7.71
N VAL A 215 8.20 4.88 -7.10
CA VAL A 215 6.73 5.00 -7.16
C VAL A 215 6.26 6.23 -7.94
N THR A 216 7.18 7.06 -8.44
CA THR A 216 6.90 8.34 -9.11
C THR A 216 5.95 8.20 -10.30
N ASP A 217 6.19 7.24 -11.21
CA ASP A 217 5.33 7.01 -12.39
C ASP A 217 3.90 6.66 -11.97
N ALA A 218 3.74 5.80 -10.97
CA ALA A 218 2.43 5.42 -10.45
C ALA A 218 1.71 6.61 -9.78
N VAL A 219 2.43 7.52 -9.10
CA VAL A 219 1.85 8.76 -8.57
C VAL A 219 1.30 9.65 -9.71
N TYR A 220 2.08 9.87 -10.77
CA TYR A 220 1.62 10.64 -11.93
C TYR A 220 0.42 9.99 -12.63
N ARG A 221 0.36 8.66 -12.71
CA ARG A 221 -0.81 7.96 -13.24
C ARG A 221 -2.06 8.17 -12.38
N TYR A 222 -1.94 8.12 -11.05
CA TYR A 222 -3.06 8.45 -10.17
C TYR A 222 -3.51 9.91 -10.33
N ILE A 223 -2.57 10.85 -10.47
CA ILE A 223 -2.87 12.27 -10.76
C ILE A 223 -3.65 12.39 -12.07
N GLY A 224 -3.18 11.74 -13.14
CA GLY A 224 -3.86 11.74 -14.45
C GLY A 224 -5.27 11.16 -14.40
N LYS A 225 -5.52 10.16 -13.55
CA LYS A 225 -6.86 9.58 -13.29
C LYS A 225 -7.70 10.37 -12.28
N LYS A 226 -7.22 11.52 -11.79
CA LYS A 226 -7.86 12.34 -10.75
C LYS A 226 -8.11 11.60 -9.43
N GLN A 227 -7.37 10.52 -9.17
CA GLN A 227 -7.44 9.75 -7.93
C GLN A 227 -6.42 10.30 -6.92
N LEU A 228 -6.64 11.53 -6.48
CA LEU A 228 -5.67 12.31 -5.72
C LEU A 228 -5.39 11.76 -4.31
N ASP A 229 -6.38 11.17 -3.64
CA ASP A 229 -6.17 10.49 -2.35
C ASP A 229 -5.18 9.32 -2.47
N ASN A 230 -5.30 8.52 -3.53
CA ASN A 230 -4.39 7.40 -3.79
C ASN A 230 -3.00 7.90 -4.17
N ALA A 231 -2.92 8.96 -5.00
CA ALA A 231 -1.65 9.62 -5.32
C ALA A 231 -0.94 10.12 -4.05
N TYR A 232 -1.68 10.79 -3.15
CA TYR A 232 -1.16 11.28 -1.89
C TYR A 232 -0.66 10.17 -0.98
N ARG A 233 -1.45 9.10 -0.81
CA ARG A 233 -1.07 7.94 0.02
C ARG A 233 0.18 7.24 -0.52
N LEU A 234 0.28 7.10 -1.84
CA LEU A 234 1.46 6.50 -2.47
C LEU A 234 2.68 7.41 -2.34
N ALA A 235 2.52 8.71 -2.54
CA ALA A 235 3.60 9.69 -2.38
C ALA A 235 4.15 9.73 -0.94
N CYS A 236 3.31 9.46 0.07
CA CYS A 236 3.72 9.34 1.46
C CYS A 236 4.75 8.24 1.72
N LEU A 237 4.90 7.25 0.82
CA LEU A 237 5.87 6.17 1.01
C LEU A 237 7.33 6.60 0.81
N GLY A 238 7.58 7.75 0.16
CA GLY A 238 8.94 8.29 0.02
C GLY A 238 9.21 8.99 -1.32
N GLU A 239 8.36 9.94 -1.72
CA GLU A 239 8.53 10.69 -2.98
C GLU A 239 9.32 12.00 -2.86
N THR A 240 9.80 12.49 -4.01
CA THR A 240 10.60 13.73 -4.13
C THR A 240 9.77 14.99 -4.00
N SER A 241 10.40 16.12 -3.65
CA SER A 241 9.74 17.43 -3.57
C SER A 241 9.04 17.86 -4.86
N LYS A 242 9.61 17.52 -6.03
CA LYS A 242 8.99 17.82 -7.34
C LYS A 242 7.68 17.06 -7.53
N THR A 243 7.63 15.79 -7.13
CA THR A 243 6.39 14.99 -7.18
C THR A 243 5.32 15.58 -6.25
N TRP A 244 5.71 16.03 -5.06
CA TRP A 244 4.81 16.68 -4.11
C TRP A 244 4.26 18.02 -4.61
N GLU A 245 5.08 18.82 -5.27
CA GLU A 245 4.67 20.07 -5.92
C GLU A 245 3.62 19.77 -7.01
N ALA A 246 3.92 18.86 -7.94
CA ALA A 246 2.99 18.46 -8.99
C ALA A 246 1.64 17.93 -8.44
N LEU A 247 1.68 17.11 -7.39
CA LEU A 247 0.48 16.64 -6.71
C LEU A 247 -0.29 17.78 -6.02
N GLY A 248 0.41 18.72 -5.38
CA GLY A 248 -0.18 19.89 -4.75
C GLY A 248 -0.95 20.75 -5.75
N HIS A 249 -0.35 20.99 -6.92
CA HIS A 249 -0.99 21.69 -8.03
C HIS A 249 -2.23 20.95 -8.56
N ALA A 250 -2.13 19.64 -8.78
CA ALA A 250 -3.26 18.84 -9.20
C ALA A 250 -4.42 18.87 -8.19
N CYS A 251 -4.11 18.86 -6.89
CA CYS A 251 -5.11 19.00 -5.83
C CYS A 251 -5.79 20.37 -5.84
N LEU A 252 -5.06 21.46 -6.09
CA LEU A 252 -5.64 22.81 -6.23
C LEU A 252 -6.60 22.88 -7.42
N GLU A 253 -6.20 22.35 -8.57
CA GLU A 253 -7.03 22.36 -9.79
C GLU A 253 -8.33 21.54 -9.64
N GLN A 254 -8.31 20.46 -8.85
CA GLN A 254 -9.51 19.66 -8.54
C GLN A 254 -10.28 20.16 -7.30
N GLY A 255 -9.88 21.29 -6.69
CA GLY A 255 -10.56 21.86 -5.53
C GLY A 255 -10.37 21.10 -4.22
N GLN A 256 -9.41 20.18 -4.16
CA GLN A 256 -9.08 19.40 -2.97
C GLN A 256 -8.10 20.17 -2.06
N PHE A 257 -8.55 21.31 -1.53
CA PHE A 257 -7.71 22.24 -0.75
C PHE A 257 -7.04 21.59 0.46
N ASN A 258 -7.73 20.67 1.14
CA ASN A 258 -7.18 19.93 2.29
C ASN A 258 -5.97 19.07 1.89
N LEU A 259 -6.04 18.38 0.75
CA LEU A 259 -4.94 17.56 0.25
C LEU A 259 -3.81 18.43 -0.32
N ALA A 260 -4.14 19.52 -1.01
CA ALA A 260 -3.16 20.51 -1.45
C ALA A 260 -2.35 21.06 -0.27
N LYS A 261 -3.01 21.46 0.82
CA LYS A 261 -2.34 21.94 2.05
C LYS A 261 -1.39 20.92 2.62
N LYS A 262 -1.80 19.65 2.69
CA LYS A 262 -0.93 18.55 3.14
C LYS A 262 0.29 18.37 2.23
N CYS A 263 0.15 18.53 0.91
CA CYS A 263 1.27 18.45 -0.04
C CYS A 263 2.25 19.62 0.15
N PHE A 264 1.77 20.86 0.12
CA PHE A 264 2.59 22.06 0.26
C PHE A 264 3.24 22.18 1.64
N SER A 265 2.60 21.65 2.70
CA SER A 265 3.20 21.57 4.04
C SER A 265 4.44 20.67 4.06
N ARG A 266 4.44 19.57 3.29
CA ARG A 266 5.60 18.65 3.23
C ARG A 266 6.81 19.29 2.56
N ILE A 267 6.59 20.09 1.51
CA ILE A 267 7.66 20.81 0.81
C ILE A 267 7.94 22.20 1.39
N ARG A 268 7.21 22.61 2.44
CA ARG A 268 7.30 23.93 3.09
C ARG A 268 7.11 25.09 2.12
N ASP A 269 6.20 24.95 1.17
CA ASP A 269 5.87 26.03 0.23
C ASP A 269 4.95 27.05 0.90
N VAL A 270 5.56 28.03 1.56
CA VAL A 270 4.85 29.11 2.28
C VAL A 270 3.91 29.89 1.36
N LYS A 271 4.24 29.99 0.07
CA LYS A 271 3.46 30.79 -0.87
C LYS A 271 2.09 30.18 -1.11
N TYR A 272 2.03 28.90 -1.48
CA TYR A 272 0.77 28.20 -1.67
C TYR A 272 0.05 27.91 -0.35
N LEU A 273 0.76 27.79 0.77
CA LEU A 273 0.13 27.67 2.09
C LEU A 273 -0.64 28.93 2.50
N ASN A 274 -0.10 30.12 2.24
CA ASN A 274 -0.81 31.37 2.49
C ASN A 274 -2.05 31.52 1.61
N LEU A 275 -1.93 31.13 0.33
CA LEU A 275 -3.05 31.12 -0.60
C LEU A 275 -4.19 30.21 -0.09
N LEU A 276 -3.84 29.01 0.36
CA LEU A 276 -4.79 28.05 0.93
C LEU A 276 -5.42 28.53 2.24
N ALA A 277 -4.68 29.26 3.08
CA ALA A 277 -5.23 29.86 4.29
C ALA A 277 -6.34 30.88 3.96
N ASN A 278 -6.13 31.71 2.93
CA ASN A 278 -7.16 32.65 2.46
C ASN A 278 -8.42 31.92 1.97
N TYR A 279 -8.27 30.79 1.28
CA TYR A 279 -9.40 29.97 0.83
C TYR A 279 -10.16 29.33 2.00
N GLU A 280 -9.46 28.86 3.03
CA GLU A 280 -10.09 28.34 4.25
C GLU A 280 -10.91 29.42 4.97
N GLU A 281 -10.39 30.65 5.07
CA GLU A 281 -11.11 31.78 5.65
C GLU A 281 -12.33 32.21 4.82
N ALA A 282 -12.21 32.23 3.50
CA ALA A 282 -13.33 32.50 2.60
C ALA A 282 -14.42 31.40 2.72
N THR A 283 -14.01 30.15 2.92
CA THR A 283 -14.94 29.03 3.16
C THR A 283 -15.69 29.17 4.47
N LYS A 284 -15.02 29.58 5.55
CA LYS A 284 -15.69 29.84 6.84
C LYS A 284 -16.72 30.96 6.77
N ARG A 285 -16.51 31.94 5.89
CA ARG A 285 -17.43 33.06 5.65
C ARG A 285 -18.60 32.72 4.71
N GLY A 286 -18.61 31.54 4.09
CA GLY A 286 -19.62 31.17 3.08
C GLY A 286 -19.42 31.85 1.72
N GLU A 287 -18.27 32.50 1.50
CA GLU A 287 -17.93 33.24 0.27
C GLU A 287 -17.11 32.40 -0.72
N ASN A 288 -16.92 31.11 -0.43
CA ASN A 288 -16.08 30.23 -1.24
C ASN A 288 -16.72 29.97 -2.61
N LYS A 289 -16.15 30.62 -3.64
CA LYS A 289 -16.45 30.36 -5.04
C LYS A 289 -15.26 29.68 -5.69
N MET A 290 -15.43 28.42 -6.08
CA MET A 290 -14.37 27.60 -6.69
C MET A 290 -13.68 28.30 -7.88
N ASN A 291 -14.46 28.95 -8.76
CA ASN A 291 -13.93 29.70 -9.91
C ASN A 291 -13.04 30.88 -9.48
N ILE A 292 -13.36 31.54 -8.37
CA ILE A 292 -12.52 32.63 -7.84
C ILE A 292 -11.22 32.05 -7.28
N ASN A 293 -11.27 30.96 -6.52
CA ASN A 293 -10.07 30.32 -5.98
C ASN A 293 -9.16 29.76 -7.09
N LEU A 294 -9.73 29.22 -8.17
CA LEU A 294 -8.95 28.81 -9.34
C LEU A 294 -8.33 30.02 -10.04
N GLY A 295 -9.06 31.15 -10.10
CA GLY A 295 -8.55 32.42 -10.60
C GLY A 295 -7.33 32.91 -9.80
N ASP A 296 -7.46 32.96 -8.47
CA ASP A 296 -6.40 33.35 -7.54
C ASP A 296 -5.19 32.42 -7.69
N TYR A 297 -5.42 31.10 -7.85
CA TYR A 297 -4.37 30.11 -8.10
C TYR A 297 -3.63 30.34 -9.43
N TYR A 298 -4.34 30.51 -10.54
CA TYR A 298 -3.71 30.73 -11.85
C TYR A 298 -2.97 32.07 -11.89
N ALA A 299 -3.48 33.10 -11.21
CA ALA A 299 -2.79 34.38 -11.09
C ALA A 299 -1.47 34.20 -10.34
N TYR A 300 -1.48 33.43 -9.25
CA TYR A 300 -0.30 33.11 -8.46
C TYR A 300 0.76 32.33 -9.26
N GLY A 301 0.32 31.44 -10.16
CA GLY A 301 1.17 30.68 -11.08
C GLY A 301 1.60 31.45 -12.36
N GLY A 302 1.27 32.74 -12.48
CA GLY A 302 1.60 33.55 -13.66
C GLY A 302 0.76 33.28 -14.91
N ARG A 303 -0.27 32.44 -14.81
CA ARG A 303 -1.22 32.11 -15.89
C ARG A 303 -2.38 33.11 -15.90
N PHE A 304 -2.06 34.39 -16.10
CA PHE A 304 -3.02 35.50 -15.96
C PHE A 304 -4.24 35.40 -16.90
N GLN A 305 -4.06 34.84 -18.09
CA GLN A 305 -5.15 34.61 -19.03
C GLN A 305 -6.17 33.58 -18.51
N ASP A 306 -5.69 32.48 -17.92
CA ASP A 306 -6.56 31.46 -17.34
C ASP A 306 -7.20 31.96 -16.04
N ALA A 307 -6.46 32.77 -15.27
CA ALA A 307 -6.99 33.45 -14.10
C ALA A 307 -8.18 34.35 -14.43
N ALA A 308 -8.03 35.21 -15.46
CA ALA A 308 -9.07 36.12 -15.90
C ALA A 308 -10.35 35.39 -16.36
N ARG A 309 -10.22 34.29 -17.10
CA ARG A 309 -11.36 33.46 -17.50
C ARG A 309 -12.10 32.89 -16.29
N ASN A 310 -11.36 32.41 -15.29
CA ASN A 310 -11.93 31.86 -14.06
C ASN A 310 -12.62 32.94 -13.22
N TYR A 311 -12.05 34.15 -13.10
CA TYR A 311 -12.72 35.28 -12.45
C TYR A 311 -14.02 35.70 -13.15
N GLN A 312 -14.03 35.73 -14.50
CA GLN A 312 -15.24 35.99 -15.28
C GLN A 312 -16.32 34.93 -15.02
N HIS A 313 -15.98 33.64 -15.09
CA HIS A 313 -16.90 32.55 -14.76
C HIS A 313 -17.34 32.54 -13.28
N GLY A 314 -16.53 33.12 -12.39
CA GLY A 314 -16.86 33.31 -10.97
C GLY A 314 -17.78 34.49 -10.68
N GLY A 315 -18.14 35.28 -11.71
CA GLY A 315 -18.91 36.51 -11.58
C GLY A 315 -18.14 37.65 -10.89
N ALA A 316 -16.81 37.63 -11.00
CA ALA A 316 -15.89 38.60 -10.40
C ALA A 316 -14.93 39.23 -11.45
N PRO A 317 -15.42 39.76 -12.59
CA PRO A 317 -14.58 40.34 -13.63
C PRO A 317 -13.73 41.53 -13.15
N GLU A 318 -14.14 42.20 -12.08
CA GLU A 318 -13.39 43.26 -11.42
C GLU A 318 -12.03 42.77 -10.91
N ARG A 319 -11.94 41.53 -10.39
CA ARG A 319 -10.66 40.95 -9.96
C ARG A 319 -9.70 40.75 -11.13
N ALA A 320 -10.21 40.34 -12.29
CA ALA A 320 -9.42 40.22 -13.51
C ALA A 320 -8.89 41.58 -13.98
N MET A 321 -9.72 42.63 -13.91
CA MET A 321 -9.30 43.99 -14.23
C MET A 321 -8.19 44.45 -13.30
N THR A 322 -8.37 44.36 -11.98
CA THR A 322 -7.37 44.78 -10.99
C THR A 322 -6.04 44.07 -11.23
N MET A 323 -6.07 42.75 -11.41
CA MET A 323 -4.87 41.96 -11.72
C MET A 323 -4.15 42.46 -12.98
N PHE A 324 -4.86 42.69 -14.09
CA PHE A 324 -4.21 43.20 -15.31
C PHE A 324 -3.73 44.64 -15.19
N SER A 325 -4.43 45.49 -14.45
CA SER A 325 -3.99 46.85 -14.15
C SER A 325 -2.70 46.86 -13.34
N ASP A 326 -2.57 46.01 -12.32
CA ASP A 326 -1.36 45.89 -11.49
C ASP A 326 -0.16 45.38 -12.33
N LEU A 327 -0.42 44.49 -13.29
CA LEU A 327 0.57 44.01 -14.27
C LEU A 327 0.85 45.00 -15.40
N ARG A 328 0.22 46.19 -15.41
CA ARG A 328 0.30 47.22 -16.47
C ARG A 328 -0.17 46.75 -17.85
N MET A 329 -1.02 45.72 -17.90
CA MET A 329 -1.62 45.17 -19.12
C MET A 329 -2.98 45.85 -19.40
N PHE A 330 -2.98 47.16 -19.63
CA PHE A 330 -4.20 47.98 -19.68
C PHE A 330 -5.19 47.58 -20.77
N ASP A 331 -4.72 47.05 -21.90
CA ASP A 331 -5.59 46.57 -22.98
C ASP A 331 -6.39 45.33 -22.54
N GLN A 332 -5.75 44.41 -21.81
CA GLN A 332 -6.41 43.21 -21.29
C GLN A 332 -7.36 43.55 -20.13
N ALA A 333 -7.02 44.56 -19.32
CA ALA A 333 -7.90 45.09 -18.28
C ALA A 333 -9.22 45.64 -18.87
N LYS A 334 -9.15 46.43 -19.96
CA LYS A 334 -10.33 46.97 -20.66
C LYS A 334 -11.22 45.89 -21.27
N VAL A 335 -10.63 44.81 -21.81
CA VAL A 335 -11.37 43.69 -22.40
C VAL A 335 -12.10 42.88 -21.32
N SER A 336 -11.52 42.76 -20.13
CA SER A 336 -12.07 41.95 -19.03
C SER A 336 -13.44 42.44 -18.53
N LEU A 337 -13.75 43.73 -18.70
CA LEU A 337 -15.04 44.36 -18.35
C LEU A 337 -16.11 44.29 -19.45
N LYS A 338 -15.72 44.02 -20.71
CA LYS A 338 -16.62 44.14 -21.88
C LYS A 338 -17.43 42.89 -22.21
N ARG A 339 -17.12 41.74 -21.60
CA ARG A 339 -17.91 40.50 -21.76
C ARG A 339 -19.02 40.49 -20.70
N LYS A 340 -20.15 41.14 -21.02
CA LYS A 340 -21.45 40.89 -20.37
C LYS A 340 -22.24 39.92 -21.24
#